data_AF-A0A7K3EF78-F1
#
_entry.id   AF-A0A7K3EF78-F1
#
_cell.length_a   1.000
_cell.length_b   1.000
_cell.length_c   1.000
_cell.angle_alpha   90.00
_cell.angle_beta   90.00
_cell.angle_gamma   90.00
#
_symmetry.space_group_name_H-M   'P 1'
#
loop_
_entity.id
_entity.type
_entity.pdbx_description
1 polymer ?
#
loop_
_entity_poly.entity_id
_entity_poly.type
_entity_poly.pdbx_seq_one_letter_code
_entity_poly.pdbx_strand_id
1 'polypeptide(L)'
;MSEALIAAIAALVGGLGGSLIGARAAVLAARAAREAARETSENARSLAQEEWFRGKRYEIYTEALDAAQKLLQDISGVRLNSLSEQDVENVMSRNQSLMMALGKIVLVGPPQVILLGKHLAESATSAVQGLMMLRPDAADPARTGLRVIEQYQRTERLVVARTLFEECAGEVIRRTREFPFSAEESRD
;
A
#
# COMPACT_ATOMS: atom_id res chain seq x y z
N MET A 1 65.12 -27.96 9.64
CA MET A 1 63.95 -28.86 9.53
C MET A 1 63.77 -29.55 10.88
N SER A 2 62.97 -28.99 11.79
CA SER A 2 62.68 -29.65 13.08
C SER A 2 61.61 -28.99 13.96
N GLU A 3 61.16 -27.76 13.70
CA GLU A 3 60.17 -27.10 14.58
C GLU A 3 58.71 -27.34 14.16
N ALA A 4 58.44 -27.46 12.85
CA ALA A 4 57.09 -27.67 12.34
C ALA A 4 56.50 -29.06 12.66
N LEU A 5 57.34 -30.09 12.80
CA LEU A 5 56.90 -31.45 13.09
C LEU A 5 56.55 -31.63 14.58
N ILE A 6 57.24 -30.92 15.47
CA ILE A 6 57.00 -30.97 16.92
C ILE A 6 55.74 -30.18 17.28
N ALA A 7 55.47 -29.05 16.61
CA ALA A 7 54.22 -28.31 16.74
C ALA A 7 53.00 -29.11 16.25
N ALA A 8 53.15 -29.90 15.18
CA ALA A 8 52.08 -30.73 14.64
C ALA A 8 51.69 -31.90 15.56
N ILE A 9 52.65 -32.46 16.33
CA ILE A 9 52.39 -33.55 17.28
C ILE A 9 51.85 -33.00 18.61
N ALA A 10 52.29 -31.83 19.06
CA ALA A 10 51.74 -31.17 20.26
C ALA A 10 50.26 -30.77 20.10
N ALA A 11 49.84 -30.34 18.90
CA ALA A 11 48.45 -30.08 18.57
C ALA A 11 47.57 -31.36 18.57
N LEU A 12 48.18 -32.54 18.36
CA LEU A 12 47.49 -33.83 18.30
C LEU A 12 47.35 -34.49 19.67
N VAL A 13 48.30 -34.26 20.58
CA VAL A 13 48.29 -34.81 21.96
C VAL A 13 47.46 -33.96 22.93
N GLY A 14 47.29 -32.66 22.67
CA GLY A 14 46.33 -31.82 23.40
C GLY A 14 44.85 -32.08 23.05
N GLY A 15 44.57 -32.77 21.93
CA GLY A 15 43.23 -32.93 21.38
C GLY A 15 42.37 -34.06 21.98
N LEU A 16 42.96 -35.01 22.73
CA LEU A 16 42.23 -36.20 23.18
C LEU A 16 41.69 -36.14 24.61
N GLY A 17 42.17 -35.20 25.44
CA GLY A 17 41.61 -34.96 26.79
C GLY A 17 40.46 -33.95 26.83
N GLY A 18 40.39 -33.04 25.85
CA GLY A 18 39.32 -32.04 25.73
C GLY A 18 38.17 -32.43 24.81
N SER A 19 38.24 -33.57 24.10
CA SER A 19 37.31 -33.93 23.03
C SER A 19 35.88 -34.17 23.51
N LEU A 20 35.68 -34.69 24.72
CA LEU A 20 34.34 -34.91 25.28
C LEU A 20 33.65 -33.62 25.77
N ILE A 21 34.43 -32.70 26.37
CA ILE A 21 33.92 -31.39 26.81
C ILE A 21 33.73 -30.47 25.60
N GLY A 22 34.66 -30.51 24.65
CA GLY A 22 34.59 -29.80 23.37
C GLY A 22 33.46 -30.29 22.47
N ALA A 23 33.17 -31.59 22.43
CA ALA A 23 32.03 -32.12 21.67
C ALA A 23 30.69 -31.66 22.24
N ARG A 24 30.53 -31.62 23.57
CA ARG A 24 29.31 -31.07 24.20
C ARG A 24 29.18 -29.57 23.97
N ALA A 25 30.27 -28.81 24.10
CA ALA A 25 30.27 -27.37 23.83
C ALA A 25 29.97 -27.07 22.36
N ALA A 26 30.51 -27.85 21.41
CA ALA A 26 30.24 -27.72 19.99
C ALA A 26 28.79 -28.07 19.64
N VAL A 27 28.19 -29.08 20.27
CA VAL A 27 26.76 -29.42 20.07
C VAL A 27 25.85 -28.34 20.63
N LEU A 28 26.16 -27.76 21.80
CA LEU A 28 25.41 -26.65 22.37
C LEU A 28 25.55 -25.38 21.52
N ALA A 29 26.77 -25.05 21.09
CA ALA A 29 27.03 -23.93 20.19
C ALA A 29 26.34 -24.11 18.83
N ALA A 30 26.32 -25.33 18.27
CA ALA A 30 25.62 -25.61 17.02
C ALA A 30 24.09 -25.54 17.15
N ARG A 31 23.53 -25.87 18.32
CA ARG A 31 22.09 -25.69 18.62
C ARG A 31 21.75 -24.21 18.76
N ALA A 32 22.52 -23.46 19.54
CA ALA A 32 22.35 -22.01 19.68
C ALA A 32 22.53 -21.28 18.34
N ALA A 33 23.49 -21.68 17.51
CA ALA A 33 23.68 -21.12 16.17
C ALA A 33 22.52 -21.46 15.22
N ARG A 34 21.92 -22.66 15.33
CA ARG A 34 20.73 -23.03 14.56
C ARG A 34 19.49 -22.24 15.00
N GLU A 35 19.33 -22.01 16.30
CA GLU A 35 18.23 -21.20 16.84
C GLU A 35 18.39 -19.74 16.42
N ALA A 36 19.58 -19.15 16.57
CA ALA A 36 19.89 -17.82 16.06
C ALA A 36 19.73 -17.70 14.53
N ALA A 37 20.09 -18.75 13.77
CA ALA A 37 19.87 -18.81 12.32
C ALA A 37 18.37 -18.89 11.94
N ARG A 38 17.55 -19.55 12.76
CA ARG A 38 16.09 -19.58 12.58
C ARG A 38 15.47 -18.23 12.90
N GLU A 39 15.82 -17.62 14.02
CA GLU A 39 15.33 -16.29 14.41
C GLU A 39 15.74 -15.23 13.39
N THR A 40 16.99 -15.25 12.91
CA THR A 40 17.42 -14.34 11.84
C THR A 40 16.71 -14.61 10.52
N SER A 41 16.42 -15.87 10.17
CA SER A 41 15.62 -16.20 8.98
C SER A 41 14.16 -15.75 9.11
N GLU A 42 13.56 -15.85 10.28
CA GLU A 42 12.19 -15.42 10.53
C GLU A 42 12.08 -13.89 10.52
N ASN A 43 13.03 -13.19 11.15
CA ASN A 43 13.14 -11.74 11.10
C ASN A 43 13.37 -11.25 9.67
N ALA A 44 14.25 -11.89 8.90
CA ALA A 44 14.48 -11.53 7.49
C ALA A 44 13.23 -11.74 6.62
N ARG A 45 12.46 -12.80 6.86
CA ARG A 45 11.18 -13.04 6.15
C ARG A 45 10.12 -12.01 6.52
N SER A 46 10.01 -11.67 7.80
CA SER A 46 9.09 -10.64 8.29
C SER A 46 9.39 -9.28 7.65
N LEU A 47 10.68 -8.88 7.64
CA LEU A 47 11.13 -7.64 7.00
C LEU A 47 10.82 -7.63 5.49
N ALA A 48 11.15 -8.70 4.78
CA ALA A 48 10.87 -8.81 3.34
C ALA A 48 9.37 -8.76 3.03
N GLN A 49 8.54 -9.38 3.87
CA GLN A 49 7.08 -9.34 3.75
C GLN A 49 6.54 -7.92 3.96
N GLU A 50 7.04 -7.19 4.95
CA GLU A 50 6.64 -5.80 5.22
C GLU A 50 7.06 -4.86 4.09
N GLU A 51 8.28 -5.01 3.57
CA GLU A 51 8.75 -4.26 2.40
C GLU A 51 7.88 -4.54 1.17
N TRP A 52 7.50 -5.80 0.96
CA TRP A 52 6.58 -6.18 -0.12
C TRP A 52 5.21 -5.51 0.04
N PHE A 53 4.61 -5.55 1.23
CA PHE A 53 3.34 -4.86 1.50
C PHE A 53 3.45 -3.34 1.35
N ARG A 54 4.58 -2.76 1.73
CA ARG A 54 4.86 -1.33 1.56
C ARG A 54 4.89 -0.95 0.08
N GLY A 55 5.64 -1.69 -0.73
CA GLY A 55 5.69 -1.49 -2.19
C GLY A 55 4.31 -1.62 -2.83
N LYS A 56 3.54 -2.64 -2.44
CA LYS A 56 2.18 -2.86 -2.94
C LYS A 56 1.19 -1.77 -2.53
N ARG A 57 1.25 -1.30 -1.28
CA ARG A 57 0.43 -0.16 -0.82
C ARG A 57 0.72 1.09 -1.67
N TYR A 58 1.99 1.41 -1.88
CA TYR A 58 2.38 2.56 -2.71
C TYR A 58 1.83 2.46 -4.14
N GLU A 59 2.03 1.32 -4.80
CA GLU A 59 1.53 1.06 -6.16
C GLU A 59 0.00 1.20 -6.24
N ILE A 60 -0.73 0.58 -5.32
CA ILE A 60 -2.19 0.58 -5.33
C ILE A 60 -2.77 1.99 -5.02
N TYR A 61 -2.19 2.71 -4.06
CA TYR A 61 -2.68 4.04 -3.70
C TYR A 61 -2.44 5.05 -4.81
N THR A 62 -1.28 4.98 -5.47
CA THR A 62 -0.97 5.85 -6.61
C THR A 62 -1.86 5.55 -7.81
N GLU A 63 -2.14 4.27 -8.10
CA GLU A 63 -3.10 3.87 -9.13
C GLU A 63 -4.51 4.44 -8.86
N ALA A 64 -4.99 4.37 -7.62
CA ALA A 64 -6.29 4.91 -7.24
C ALA A 64 -6.35 6.44 -7.36
N LEU A 65 -5.29 7.15 -6.92
CA LEU A 65 -5.20 8.60 -7.01
C LEU A 65 -5.15 9.10 -8.47
N ASP A 66 -4.40 8.41 -9.33
CA ASP A 66 -4.33 8.72 -10.76
C ASP A 66 -5.69 8.49 -11.44
N ALA A 67 -6.38 7.38 -11.13
CA ALA A 67 -7.72 7.12 -11.64
C ALA A 67 -8.74 8.18 -11.18
N ALA A 68 -8.67 8.59 -9.91
CA ALA A 68 -9.53 9.64 -9.36
C ALA A 68 -9.26 11.01 -10.01
N GLN A 69 -7.98 11.34 -10.25
CA GLN A 69 -7.59 12.57 -10.92
C GLN A 69 -8.10 12.64 -12.35
N LYS A 70 -7.96 11.54 -13.12
CA LYS A 70 -8.47 11.45 -14.49
C LYS A 70 -9.99 11.59 -14.53
N LEU A 71 -10.69 10.90 -13.63
CA LEU A 71 -12.15 11.04 -13.51
C LEU A 71 -12.57 12.48 -13.21
N LEU A 72 -11.89 13.15 -12.28
CA LEU A 72 -12.15 14.55 -11.94
C LEU A 72 -11.94 15.49 -13.13
N GLN A 73 -10.88 15.28 -13.91
CA GLN A 73 -10.62 16.05 -15.13
C GLN A 73 -11.74 15.87 -16.16
N ASP A 74 -12.18 14.63 -16.38
CA ASP A 74 -13.25 14.34 -17.33
C ASP A 74 -14.58 14.96 -16.88
N ILE A 75 -14.94 14.82 -15.59
CA ILE A 75 -16.17 15.42 -15.02
C ILE A 75 -16.13 16.95 -15.09
N SER A 76 -15.00 17.57 -14.75
CA SER A 76 -14.86 19.04 -14.74
C SER A 76 -14.75 19.63 -16.15
N GLY A 77 -14.26 18.84 -17.11
CA GLY A 77 -14.11 19.23 -18.51
C GLY A 77 -15.41 19.17 -19.31
N VAL A 78 -16.45 18.48 -18.81
CA VAL A 78 -17.74 18.41 -19.49
C VAL A 78 -18.40 19.78 -19.55
N ARG A 79 -18.68 20.22 -20.77
CA ARG A 79 -19.54 21.36 -21.01
C ARG A 79 -20.99 20.94 -20.83
N LEU A 80 -21.63 21.45 -19.78
CA LEU A 80 -22.99 21.11 -19.36
C LEU A 80 -24.06 21.25 -20.47
N ASN A 81 -23.83 22.15 -21.43
CA ASN A 81 -24.75 22.39 -22.54
C ASN A 81 -24.49 21.49 -23.77
N SER A 82 -23.49 20.61 -23.72
CA SER A 82 -23.06 19.78 -24.85
C SER A 82 -22.48 18.44 -24.39
N LEU A 83 -23.08 17.82 -23.37
CA LEU A 83 -22.68 16.48 -22.90
C LEU A 83 -22.97 15.45 -24.00
N SER A 84 -21.93 14.91 -24.63
CA SER A 84 -22.06 13.87 -25.65
C SER A 84 -22.20 12.48 -25.04
N GLU A 85 -22.68 11.51 -25.81
CA GLU A 85 -22.71 10.10 -25.36
C GLU A 85 -21.29 9.58 -25.06
N GLN A 86 -20.32 9.98 -25.89
CA GLN A 86 -18.92 9.62 -25.71
C GLN A 86 -18.35 10.15 -24.39
N ASP A 87 -18.73 11.36 -23.96
CA ASP A 87 -18.30 11.92 -22.67
C ASP A 87 -18.84 11.09 -21.51
N VAL A 88 -20.10 10.66 -21.60
CA VAL A 88 -20.72 9.79 -20.58
C VAL A 88 -20.01 8.45 -20.52
N GLU A 89 -19.76 7.80 -21.66
CA GLU A 89 -19.04 6.52 -21.73
C GLU A 89 -17.63 6.64 -21.15
N ASN A 90 -16.90 7.71 -21.50
CA ASN A 90 -15.56 7.98 -20.97
C ASN A 90 -15.58 8.11 -19.45
N VAL A 91 -16.47 8.96 -18.92
CA VAL A 91 -16.61 9.19 -17.48
C VAL A 91 -17.00 7.91 -16.74
N MET A 92 -17.92 7.10 -17.29
CA MET A 92 -18.30 5.80 -16.72
C MET A 92 -17.13 4.82 -16.70
N SER A 93 -16.37 4.73 -17.80
CA SER A 93 -15.18 3.89 -17.90
C SER A 93 -14.10 4.28 -16.89
N ARG A 94 -13.87 5.59 -16.71
CA ARG A 94 -12.96 6.11 -15.67
C ARG A 94 -13.45 5.78 -14.27
N ASN A 95 -14.74 5.92 -14.01
CA ASN A 95 -15.32 5.57 -12.72
C ASN A 95 -15.12 4.09 -12.41
N GLN A 96 -15.36 3.20 -13.38
CA GLN A 96 -15.09 1.77 -13.22
C GLN A 96 -13.62 1.49 -12.91
N SER A 97 -12.69 2.16 -13.62
CA SER A 97 -11.25 2.03 -13.38
C SER A 97 -10.88 2.43 -11.95
N LEU A 98 -11.45 3.54 -11.44
CA LEU A 98 -11.30 3.97 -10.06
C LEU A 98 -11.84 2.93 -9.07
N MET A 99 -13.03 2.38 -9.30
CA MET A 99 -13.60 1.34 -8.42
C MET A 99 -12.71 0.10 -8.35
N MET A 100 -12.14 -0.32 -9.48
CA MET A 100 -11.22 -1.46 -9.51
C MET A 100 -9.95 -1.18 -8.71
N ALA A 101 -9.36 0.02 -8.85
CA ALA A 101 -8.19 0.41 -8.07
C ALA A 101 -8.52 0.48 -6.56
N LEU A 102 -9.66 1.06 -6.19
CA LEU A 102 -10.14 1.12 -4.80
C LEU A 102 -10.45 -0.27 -4.22
N GLY A 103 -10.91 -1.21 -5.02
CA GLY A 103 -11.13 -2.60 -4.59
C GLY A 103 -9.85 -3.29 -4.13
N LYS A 104 -8.70 -2.98 -4.75
CA LYS A 104 -7.39 -3.52 -4.35
C LYS A 104 -6.94 -3.01 -2.98
N ILE A 105 -7.35 -1.81 -2.58
CA ILE A 105 -6.98 -1.20 -1.30
C ILE A 105 -7.51 -2.02 -0.12
N VAL A 106 -8.68 -2.65 -0.25
CA VAL A 106 -9.27 -3.49 0.80
C VAL A 106 -8.35 -4.62 1.23
N LEU A 107 -7.46 -5.08 0.33
CA LEU A 107 -6.56 -6.20 0.58
C LEU A 107 -5.28 -5.82 1.33
N VAL A 108 -4.86 -4.55 1.26
CA VAL A 108 -3.54 -4.11 1.75
C VAL A 108 -3.59 -2.87 2.64
N GLY A 109 -4.73 -2.18 2.68
CA GLY A 109 -4.85 -0.90 3.35
C GLY A 109 -5.22 -1.01 4.82
N PRO A 110 -4.74 -0.08 5.67
CA PRO A 110 -5.25 0.03 7.03
C PRO A 110 -6.72 0.50 7.00
N PRO A 111 -7.50 0.24 8.07
CA PRO A 111 -8.94 0.52 8.12
C PRO A 111 -9.33 1.96 7.74
N GLN A 112 -8.51 2.95 8.13
CA GLN A 112 -8.78 4.36 7.83
C GLN A 112 -8.70 4.66 6.33
N VAL A 113 -7.69 4.11 5.63
CA VAL A 113 -7.53 4.27 4.18
C VAL A 113 -8.64 3.54 3.43
N ILE A 114 -9.05 2.36 3.92
CA ILE A 114 -10.18 1.62 3.33
C ILE A 114 -11.48 2.45 3.43
N LEU A 115 -11.76 3.03 4.59
CA LEU A 115 -12.95 3.86 4.81
C LEU A 115 -12.96 5.09 3.92
N LEU A 116 -11.83 5.79 3.80
CA LEU A 116 -11.70 6.94 2.90
C LEU A 116 -11.76 6.53 1.43
N GLY A 117 -11.22 5.37 1.06
CA GLY A 117 -11.37 4.81 -0.29
C GLY A 117 -12.82 4.53 -0.63
N LYS A 118 -13.61 4.00 0.32
CA LYS A 118 -15.06 3.84 0.15
C LYS A 118 -15.76 5.19 -0.02
N HIS A 119 -15.42 6.18 0.80
CA HIS A 119 -16.00 7.52 0.69
C HIS A 119 -15.68 8.19 -0.66
N LEU A 120 -14.46 7.98 -1.17
CA LEU A 120 -14.05 8.40 -2.51
C LEU A 120 -14.88 7.70 -3.60
N ALA A 121 -15.10 6.39 -3.49
CA ALA A 121 -15.94 5.64 -4.42
C ALA A 121 -17.40 6.14 -4.46
N GLU A 122 -17.99 6.37 -3.29
CA GLU A 122 -19.36 6.88 -3.17
C GLU A 122 -19.49 8.29 -3.78
N SER A 123 -18.53 9.17 -3.49
CA SER A 123 -18.49 10.53 -4.04
C SER A 123 -18.31 10.53 -5.55
N ALA A 124 -17.43 9.68 -6.07
CA ALA A 124 -17.20 9.51 -7.51
C ALA A 124 -18.46 9.03 -8.22
N THR A 125 -19.09 7.98 -7.69
CA THR A 125 -20.35 7.45 -8.24
C THR A 125 -21.46 8.50 -8.23
N SER A 126 -21.58 9.27 -7.14
CA SER A 126 -22.57 10.34 -7.04
C SER A 126 -22.36 11.44 -8.10
N ALA A 127 -21.11 11.87 -8.31
CA ALA A 127 -20.76 12.87 -9.31
C ALA A 127 -21.02 12.38 -10.75
N VAL A 128 -20.71 11.12 -11.05
CA VAL A 128 -21.01 10.50 -12.36
C VAL A 128 -22.51 10.42 -12.59
N GLN A 129 -23.28 9.97 -11.59
CA GLN A 129 -24.73 9.90 -11.69
C GLN A 129 -25.36 11.29 -11.89
N GLY A 130 -24.85 12.32 -11.21
CA GLY A 130 -25.35 13.69 -11.38
C GLY A 130 -25.08 14.22 -12.78
N LEU A 131 -23.93 13.86 -13.39
CA LEU A 131 -23.63 14.16 -14.78
C LEU A 131 -24.66 13.51 -15.73
N MET A 132 -25.01 12.25 -15.49
CA MET A 132 -26.00 11.53 -16.31
C MET A 132 -27.41 12.16 -16.20
N MET A 133 -27.76 12.74 -15.05
CA MET A 133 -29.04 13.42 -14.82
C MET A 133 -29.15 14.78 -15.55
N LEU A 134 -28.04 15.29 -16.08
CA LEU A 134 -27.99 16.53 -16.86
C LEU A 134 -28.21 16.30 -18.37
N ARG A 135 -28.39 15.06 -18.82
CA ARG A 135 -28.67 14.77 -20.23
C ARG A 135 -29.91 15.55 -20.71
N PRO A 136 -29.82 16.23 -21.87
CA PRO A 136 -30.79 17.23 -22.32
C PRO A 136 -32.14 16.68 -22.74
N ASP A 137 -32.28 15.38 -22.98
CA ASP A 137 -33.45 14.76 -23.63
C ASP A 137 -34.77 14.85 -22.83
N ALA A 138 -34.79 15.46 -21.63
CA ALA A 138 -35.99 15.54 -20.80
C ALA A 138 -36.13 16.79 -19.89
N ALA A 139 -35.33 17.85 -20.07
CA ALA A 139 -35.22 18.90 -19.05
C ALA A 139 -36.07 20.15 -19.31
N ASP A 140 -37.00 20.41 -18.38
CA ASP A 140 -37.57 21.73 -18.11
C ASP A 140 -36.45 22.73 -17.78
N PRO A 141 -36.30 23.85 -18.52
CA PRO A 141 -35.26 24.86 -18.31
C PRO A 141 -35.19 25.37 -16.86
N ALA A 142 -36.32 25.41 -16.15
CA ALA A 142 -36.37 25.84 -14.75
C ALA A 142 -35.67 24.87 -13.79
N ARG A 143 -35.59 23.58 -14.16
CA ARG A 143 -34.93 22.53 -13.36
C ARG A 143 -33.46 22.34 -13.72
N THR A 144 -33.03 22.81 -14.89
CA THR A 144 -31.64 22.70 -15.35
C THR A 144 -30.67 23.44 -14.44
N GLY A 145 -31.02 24.66 -14.00
CA GLY A 145 -30.17 25.45 -13.10
C GLY A 145 -29.90 24.76 -11.75
N LEU A 146 -30.94 24.17 -11.14
CA LEU A 146 -30.81 23.42 -9.88
C LEU A 146 -29.93 22.17 -10.04
N ARG A 147 -30.12 21.41 -11.12
CA ARG A 147 -29.31 20.21 -11.41
C ARG A 147 -27.84 20.54 -11.62
N VAL A 148 -27.53 21.68 -12.24
CA VAL A 148 -26.15 22.15 -12.43
C VAL A 148 -25.49 22.47 -11.09
N ILE A 149 -26.20 23.16 -10.19
CA ILE A 149 -25.71 23.46 -8.84
C ILE A 149 -25.46 22.16 -8.06
N GLU A 150 -26.40 21.21 -8.11
CA GLU A 150 -26.22 19.90 -7.47
C GLU A 150 -25.02 19.15 -8.03
N GLN A 151 -24.79 19.19 -9.35
CA GLN A 151 -23.64 18.55 -9.97
C GLN A 151 -22.32 19.18 -9.53
N TYR A 152 -22.28 20.50 -9.42
CA TYR A 152 -21.12 21.22 -8.91
C TYR A 152 -20.80 20.78 -7.46
N GLN A 153 -21.81 20.73 -6.59
CA GLN A 153 -21.65 20.25 -5.22
C GLN A 153 -21.16 18.80 -5.14
N ARG A 154 -21.66 17.92 -6.01
CA ARG A 154 -21.20 16.52 -6.08
C ARG A 154 -19.74 16.43 -6.52
N THR A 155 -19.32 17.29 -7.46
CA THR A 155 -17.94 17.36 -7.92
C THR A 155 -17.02 17.90 -6.82
N GLU A 156 -17.44 18.92 -6.06
CA GLU A 156 -16.68 19.40 -4.90
C GLU A 156 -16.50 18.31 -3.83
N ARG A 157 -17.55 17.53 -3.54
CA ARG A 157 -17.44 16.39 -2.60
C ARG A 157 -16.42 15.36 -3.07
N LEU A 158 -16.35 15.08 -4.38
CA LEU A 158 -15.34 14.20 -4.96
C LEU A 158 -13.92 14.77 -4.77
N VAL A 159 -13.72 16.08 -4.98
CA VAL A 159 -12.43 16.74 -4.73
C VAL A 159 -12.00 16.61 -3.28
N VAL A 160 -12.92 16.87 -2.34
CA VAL A 160 -12.66 16.72 -0.90
C VAL A 160 -12.33 15.28 -0.55
N ALA A 161 -13.11 14.31 -1.02
CA ALA A 161 -12.88 12.89 -0.75
C ALA A 161 -11.52 12.41 -1.30
N ARG A 162 -11.12 12.87 -2.50
CA ARG A 162 -9.80 12.60 -3.08
C ARG A 162 -8.70 13.15 -2.19
N THR A 163 -8.83 14.40 -1.75
CA THR A 163 -7.82 15.08 -0.93
C THR A 163 -7.63 14.37 0.42
N LEU A 164 -8.73 14.05 1.11
CA LEU A 164 -8.67 13.28 2.36
C LEU A 164 -8.02 11.91 2.17
N PHE A 165 -8.35 11.22 1.07
CA PHE A 165 -7.72 9.95 0.73
C PHE A 165 -6.22 10.11 0.45
N GLU A 166 -5.82 11.12 -0.32
CA GLU A 166 -4.41 11.45 -0.63
C GLU A 166 -3.60 11.72 0.63
N GLU A 167 -4.11 12.57 1.53
CA GLU A 167 -3.47 12.90 2.80
C GLU A 167 -3.27 11.65 3.68
N CYS A 168 -4.33 10.84 3.83
CA CYS A 168 -4.27 9.62 4.66
C CYS A 168 -3.35 8.56 4.05
N ALA A 169 -3.45 8.30 2.75
CA ALA A 169 -2.58 7.35 2.05
C ALA A 169 -1.12 7.80 2.08
N GLY A 170 -0.88 9.10 1.89
CA GLY A 170 0.44 9.72 1.99
C GLY A 170 1.04 9.59 3.38
N GLU A 171 0.24 9.79 4.43
CA GLU A 171 0.66 9.59 5.83
C GLU A 171 1.08 8.15 6.09
N VAL A 172 0.29 7.17 5.63
CA VAL A 172 0.62 5.74 5.76
C VAL A 172 1.93 5.43 5.06
N ILE A 173 2.14 5.92 3.83
CA ILE A 173 3.39 5.72 3.09
C ILE A 173 4.57 6.36 3.85
N ARG A 174 4.41 7.57 4.40
CA ARG A 174 5.48 8.31 5.08
C ARG A 174 5.89 7.66 6.40
N ARG A 175 4.92 7.33 7.26
CA ARG A 175 5.20 6.63 8.54
C ARG A 175 5.92 5.31 8.32
N THR A 176 5.55 4.60 7.25
CA THR A 176 6.21 3.34 6.92
C THR A 176 7.67 3.56 6.48
N ARG A 177 8.06 4.73 5.96
CA ARG A 177 9.46 5.06 5.63
C ARG A 177 10.30 5.46 6.84
N GLU A 178 9.71 6.13 7.83
CA GLU A 178 10.44 6.73 8.96
C GLU A 178 10.77 5.73 10.07
N PHE A 179 10.04 4.62 10.18
CA PHE A 179 10.34 3.54 11.13
C PHE A 179 10.84 2.29 10.40
N PRO A 180 12.15 2.14 10.13
CA PRO A 180 12.72 0.80 10.13
C PRO A 180 12.51 0.27 11.54
N PHE A 181 11.88 -0.90 11.69
CA PHE A 181 11.76 -1.58 12.98
C PHE A 181 13.18 -1.76 13.55
N SER A 182 13.63 -0.83 14.40
CA SER A 182 14.81 -1.02 15.23
C SER A 182 14.42 -2.07 16.25
N ALA A 183 14.86 -3.30 16.03
CA ALA A 183 14.63 -4.45 16.91
C ALA A 183 15.28 -4.31 18.31
N GLU A 184 15.53 -3.08 18.78
CA GLU A 184 16.27 -2.77 20.00
C GLU A 184 15.39 -2.46 21.22
N GLU A 185 14.07 -2.28 21.08
CA GLU A 185 13.20 -1.90 22.22
C GLU A 185 12.54 -3.07 22.98
N SER A 186 13.01 -4.31 22.83
CA SER A 186 12.53 -5.47 23.61
C SER A 186 13.58 -6.07 24.55
N ARG A 187 14.50 -5.22 25.03
CA ARG A 187 15.36 -5.52 26.17
C ARG A 187 15.27 -4.40 27.21
N ASP A 188 14.22 -4.45 28.02
CA ASP A 188 14.22 -3.96 29.42
C ASP A 188 13.11 -4.68 30.20
#